data_AF-A0A318QTE3-F1
#
_entry.id   AF-A0A318QTE3-F1
#
_cell.length_a   1.000
_cell.length_b   1.000
_cell.length_c   1.000
_cell.angle_alpha   90.00
_cell.angle_beta   90.00
_cell.angle_gamma   90.00
#
_symmetry.space_group_name_H-M   'P 1'
#
loop_
_entity.id
_entity.type
_entity.pdbx_description
1 polymer ?
#
loop_
_entity_poly.entity_id
_entity_poly.type
_entity_poly.pdbx_seq_one_letter_code
_entity_poly.pdbx_strand_id
1 'polypeptide(L)'
;MHTPFTCANDRYRTDTRHGHPHGAGQARGSVLPAPLVTRADTGDTLWLEYVAGAQDMLYWLMWYDATGRPCVTYSAVMDHPNLCIMLRALGYGHALPPAS
;
A
#
# COMPACT_ATOMS: atom_id res chain seq x y z
N MET A 1 11.50 -21.16 3.19
CA MET A 1 11.83 -20.32 2.02
C MET A 1 11.33 -18.92 2.32
N HIS A 2 12.19 -17.89 2.27
CA HIS A 2 11.71 -16.51 2.43
C HIS A 2 10.90 -16.13 1.19
N THR A 3 9.62 -15.80 1.38
CA THR A 3 8.82 -15.18 0.31
C THR A 3 9.45 -13.83 -0.04
N PRO A 4 9.65 -13.52 -1.33
CA PRO A 4 10.12 -12.19 -1.73
C PRO A 4 9.15 -11.12 -1.21
N PHE A 5 9.66 -9.92 -0.94
CA PHE A 5 8.89 -8.77 -0.48
C PHE A 5 9.43 -7.51 -1.16
N THR A 6 8.56 -6.54 -1.45
CA THR A 6 8.97 -5.21 -1.94
C THR A 6 9.39 -4.30 -0.79
N CYS A 7 8.72 -4.42 0.36
CA CYS A 7 9.00 -3.69 1.58
C CYS A 7 8.87 -4.60 2.81
N ALA A 8 9.68 -4.33 3.84
CA ALA A 8 9.60 -4.96 5.14
C ALA A 8 10.06 -4.00 6.25
N ASN A 9 9.47 -4.16 7.44
CA ASN A 9 9.98 -3.64 8.70
C ASN A 9 10.01 -4.77 9.75
N ASP A 10 10.28 -4.44 11.01
CA ASP A 10 10.39 -5.43 12.09
C ASP A 10 9.13 -6.29 12.29
N ARG A 11 7.95 -5.81 11.85
CA ARG A 11 6.66 -6.46 12.09
C ARG A 11 5.96 -6.92 10.82
N TYR A 12 6.14 -6.22 9.71
CA TYR A 12 5.32 -6.39 8.51
C TYR A 12 6.18 -6.54 7.25
N ARG A 13 5.62 -7.22 6.26
CA ARG A 13 6.20 -7.39 4.92
C ARG A 13 5.11 -7.28 3.88
N THR A 14 5.44 -6.84 2.67
CA THR A 14 4.50 -6.88 1.54
C THR A 14 4.17 -8.33 1.16
N ASP A 15 2.90 -8.63 0.88
CA ASP A 15 2.47 -9.90 0.30
C ASP A 15 2.60 -9.89 -1.23
N THR A 16 3.69 -10.41 -1.75
CA THR A 16 3.94 -10.47 -3.20
C THR A 16 3.23 -11.63 -3.90
N ARG A 17 2.45 -12.46 -3.19
CA ARG A 17 1.66 -13.54 -3.80
C ARG A 17 0.38 -13.01 -4.43
N HIS A 18 -0.07 -11.83 -3.99
CA HIS A 18 -1.32 -11.19 -4.41
C HIS A 18 -1.07 -9.80 -4.99
N GLY A 19 -2.14 -9.14 -5.41
CA GLY A 19 -2.11 -7.77 -5.90
C GLY A 19 -1.51 -7.61 -7.29
N HIS A 20 -1.24 -6.37 -7.66
CA HIS A 20 -0.69 -5.94 -8.93
C HIS A 20 0.79 -5.61 -8.80
N PRO A 21 1.56 -5.70 -9.90
CA PRO A 21 2.95 -5.25 -9.92
C PRO A 21 3.04 -3.72 -10.04
N HIS A 22 4.13 -3.12 -9.55
CA HIS A 22 4.44 -1.69 -9.73
C HIS A 22 4.88 -1.31 -11.15
N GLY A 23 4.53 -2.12 -12.15
CA GLY A 23 4.99 -1.98 -13.54
C GLY A 23 5.41 -3.31 -14.15
N ALA A 24 5.76 -3.28 -15.44
CA ALA A 24 6.19 -4.48 -16.15
C ALA A 24 7.47 -5.07 -15.53
N GLY A 25 7.45 -6.36 -15.20
CA GLY A 25 8.59 -7.06 -14.61
C GLY A 25 8.86 -6.78 -13.13
N GLN A 26 8.05 -5.93 -12.49
CA GLN A 26 8.18 -5.62 -11.05
C GLN A 26 7.48 -6.66 -10.18
N ALA A 27 7.89 -6.73 -8.91
CA ALA A 27 7.23 -7.57 -7.92
C ALA A 27 5.78 -7.10 -7.67
N ARG A 28 4.91 -8.06 -7.35
CA ARG A 28 3.50 -7.82 -7.00
C ARG A 28 3.38 -7.34 -5.56
N GLY A 29 2.19 -6.86 -5.20
CA GLY A 29 1.81 -6.59 -3.82
C GLY A 29 0.76 -5.51 -3.68
N SER A 30 0.56 -4.72 -4.75
CA SER A 30 -0.33 -3.57 -4.68
C SER A 30 -1.78 -3.94 -4.82
N VAL A 31 -2.60 -3.26 -4.04
CA VAL A 31 -4.06 -3.37 -4.11
C VAL A 31 -4.58 -2.84 -5.45
N LEU A 32 -3.93 -1.79 -5.99
CA LEU A 32 -4.32 -1.14 -7.23
C LEU A 32 -3.27 -1.37 -8.34
N PRO A 33 -3.67 -1.34 -9.63
CA PRO A 33 -2.76 -1.50 -10.76
C PRO A 33 -1.91 -0.24 -11.06
N ALA A 34 -2.16 0.87 -10.35
CA ALA A 34 -1.51 2.15 -10.54
C ALA A 34 -1.33 2.85 -9.17
N PRO A 35 -0.38 3.78 -9.03
CA PRO A 35 -0.20 4.51 -7.78
C PRO A 35 -1.42 5.39 -7.47
N LEU A 36 -1.67 5.58 -6.18
CA LEU A 36 -2.66 6.51 -5.66
C LEU A 36 -2.30 7.97 -6.00
N VAL A 37 -1.01 8.28 -5.91
CA VAL A 37 -0.45 9.60 -6.18
C VAL A 37 0.88 9.44 -6.89
N THR A 38 1.12 10.26 -7.91
CA THR A 38 2.45 10.48 -8.48
C THR A 38 2.82 11.93 -8.30
N ARG A 39 3.94 12.20 -7.62
CA ARG A 39 4.47 13.55 -7.45
C ARG A 39 5.18 13.99 -8.73
N ALA A 40 4.69 15.04 -9.38
CA ALA A 40 5.27 15.52 -10.63
C ALA A 40 6.67 16.12 -10.47
N ASP A 41 6.99 16.67 -9.30
CA ASP A 41 8.26 17.33 -8.98
C ASP A 41 9.38 16.33 -8.64
N THR A 42 9.06 15.27 -7.90
CA THR A 42 10.06 14.29 -7.44
C THR A 42 10.01 12.98 -8.22
N GLY A 43 8.88 12.62 -8.81
CA GLY A 43 8.63 11.29 -9.37
C GLY A 43 8.24 10.24 -8.32
N ASP A 44 8.12 10.61 -7.04
CA ASP A 44 7.71 9.69 -5.99
C ASP A 44 6.27 9.22 -6.20
N THR A 45 6.00 7.97 -5.81
CA THR A 45 4.68 7.36 -5.97
C THR A 45 4.16 6.80 -4.66
N LEU A 46 2.87 6.99 -4.40
CA LEU A 46 2.18 6.44 -3.24
C LEU A 46 1.37 5.22 -3.64
N TRP A 47 1.57 4.12 -2.94
CA TRP A 47 0.88 2.86 -3.18
C TRP A 47 0.18 2.35 -1.93
N LEU A 48 -0.80 1.47 -2.15
CA LEU A 48 -1.45 0.68 -1.11
C LEU A 48 -1.10 -0.78 -1.34
N GLU A 49 -0.41 -1.40 -0.38
CA GLU A 49 0.10 -2.78 -0.47
C GLU A 49 -0.69 -3.73 0.43
N TYR A 50 -0.75 -5.01 0.06
CA TYR A 50 -1.17 -6.07 0.97
C TYR A 50 -0.03 -6.44 1.94
N VAL A 51 -0.38 -6.71 3.20
CA VAL A 51 0.57 -7.19 4.21
C VAL A 51 0.53 -8.71 4.32
N ALA A 52 1.71 -9.34 4.32
CA ALA A 52 1.87 -10.78 4.47
C ALA A 52 1.73 -11.24 5.92
N GLY A 53 1.15 -12.43 6.11
CA GLY A 53 1.18 -13.16 7.38
C GLY A 53 0.36 -12.57 8.52
N ALA A 54 -0.44 -11.53 8.25
CA ALA A 54 -1.42 -11.03 9.20
C ALA A 54 -2.62 -12.00 9.30
N GLN A 55 -3.14 -12.18 10.51
CA GLN A 55 -4.34 -12.98 10.75
C GLN A 55 -5.57 -12.35 10.08
N ASP A 56 -5.63 -11.02 10.11
CA ASP A 56 -6.64 -10.21 9.44
C ASP A 56 -6.05 -9.49 8.21
N MET A 57 -6.92 -9.07 7.30
CA MET A 57 -6.51 -8.31 6.12
C MET A 57 -5.99 -6.92 6.54
N LEU A 58 -4.71 -6.66 6.29
CA LEU A 58 -4.07 -5.37 6.52
C LEU A 58 -3.54 -4.78 5.21
N TYR A 59 -3.59 -3.45 5.15
CA TYR A 59 -3.11 -2.64 4.05
C TYR A 59 -1.96 -1.75 4.52
N TRP A 60 -0.97 -1.54 3.66
CA TRP A 60 0.19 -0.70 3.94
C TRP A 60 0.27 0.45 2.93
N LEU A 61 0.04 1.68 3.40
CA LEU A 61 0.33 2.89 2.65
C LEU A 61 1.85 3.10 2.62
N MET A 62 2.44 3.11 1.42
CA MET A 62 3.87 3.18 1.22
C MET A 62 4.22 4.15 0.09
N TRP A 63 5.11 5.10 0.39
CA TRP A 63 5.78 5.89 -0.64
C TRP A 63 6.95 5.12 -1.22
N TYR A 64 7.14 5.21 -2.53
CA TYR A 64 8.36 4.81 -3.22
C TYR A 64 8.98 6.03 -3.87
N ASP A 65 10.29 6.17 -3.76
CA ASP A 65 11.01 7.23 -4.46
C ASP A 65 11.02 6.99 -5.99
N ALA A 66 11.50 7.97 -6.76
CA ALA A 66 11.62 7.85 -8.23
C ALA A 66 12.47 6.67 -8.72
N THR A 67 13.27 6.04 -7.84
CA THR A 67 14.05 4.83 -8.16
C THR A 67 13.32 3.53 -7.81
N GLY A 68 12.12 3.63 -7.25
CA GLY A 68 11.32 2.50 -6.80
C GLY A 68 11.72 1.96 -5.43
N ARG A 69 12.42 2.73 -4.59
CA ARG A 69 12.78 2.30 -3.22
C ARG A 69 11.70 2.71 -2.21
N PRO A 70 11.28 1.80 -1.30
CA PRO A 70 10.26 2.11 -0.31
C PRO A 70 10.78 3.09 0.76
N CYS A 71 9.97 4.08 1.09
CA CYS A 71 10.22 5.09 2.12
C CYS A 71 9.44 4.75 3.40
N VAL A 72 9.94 3.78 4.18
CA VAL A 72 9.25 3.22 5.35
C VAL A 72 8.88 4.26 6.42
N THR A 73 9.70 5.31 6.58
CA THR A 73 9.45 6.39 7.55
C THR A 73 8.13 7.13 7.31
N TYR A 74 7.62 7.11 6.08
CA TYR A 74 6.36 7.75 5.70
C TYR A 74 5.31 6.73 5.31
N SER A 75 5.15 5.69 6.14
CA SER A 75 4.25 4.58 5.86
C SER A 75 3.29 4.30 7.02
N ALA A 76 2.13 3.73 6.70
CA ALA A 76 1.11 3.39 7.69
C ALA A 76 0.47 2.04 7.37
N VAL A 77 0.36 1.17 8.37
CA VAL A 77 -0.37 -0.10 8.27
C VAL A 77 -1.73 0.06 8.95
N MET A 78 -2.79 -0.37 8.28
CA MET A 78 -4.16 -0.26 8.76
C MET A 78 -5.03 -1.41 8.27
N ASP A 79 -6.05 -1.75 9.04
CA ASP A 79 -7.13 -2.64 8.60
C ASP A 79 -8.16 -1.87 7.75
N HIS A 80 -9.16 -2.60 7.25
CA HIS A 80 -10.22 -2.01 6.43
C HIS A 80 -11.05 -0.93 7.16
N PRO A 81 -11.49 -1.12 8.43
CA PRO A 81 -12.18 -0.07 9.18
C PRO A 81 -11.38 1.23 9.30
N ASN A 82 -10.09 1.16 9.65
CA ASN A 82 -9.25 2.35 9.79
C ASN A 82 -8.98 3.04 8.43
N LEU A 83 -8.82 2.26 7.36
CA LEU A 83 -8.75 2.80 5.99
C LEU A 83 -10.01 3.59 5.63
N CYS A 84 -11.18 3.06 5.94
CA CYS A 84 -12.46 3.75 5.73
C CYS A 84 -12.55 5.04 6.56
N ILE A 85 -12.13 5.04 7.83
CA ILE A 85 -12.11 6.23 8.68
C ILE A 85 -11.21 7.31 8.07
N MET A 86 -9.99 6.96 7.65
CA MET A 86 -9.06 7.89 7.01
C MET A 86 -9.67 8.49 5.74
N LEU A 87 -10.25 7.66 4.85
CA LEU A 87 -10.87 8.13 3.61
C LEU A 87 -12.05 9.07 3.88
N ARG A 88 -12.87 8.81 4.91
CA ARG A 88 -13.94 9.75 5.33
C ARG A 88 -13.36 11.08 5.78
N ALA A 89 -12.34 11.07 6.64
CA ALA A 89 -11.69 12.28 7.14
C ALA A 89 -11.08 13.15 6.02
N LEU A 90 -10.62 12.51 4.95
CA LEU A 90 -10.09 13.16 3.74
C LEU A 90 -11.17 13.61 2.74
N GLY A 91 -12.46 13.48 3.07
CA GLY A 91 -13.58 13.91 2.21
C GLY A 91 -14.06 12.87 1.18
N TYR A 92 -13.50 11.66 1.19
CA TYR A 92 -13.88 10.56 0.28
C TYR A 92 -15.00 9.68 0.84
N GLY A 93 -15.73 10.15 1.85
CA GLY A 93 -16.82 9.38 2.46
C GLY A 93 -17.94 9.01 1.48
N HIS A 94 -18.10 9.76 0.38
CA HIS A 94 -19.06 9.49 -0.69
C HIS A 94 -18.72 8.27 -1.55
N ALA A 95 -17.45 7.87 -1.58
CA ALA A 95 -16.97 6.71 -2.36
C ALA A 95 -16.97 5.41 -1.54
N LEU A 96 -17.32 5.49 -0.25
CA LEU A 96 -17.39 4.35 0.65
C LEU A 96 -18.81 3.84 0.78
N PRO A 97 -19.01 2.54 1.07
CA PRO A 97 -20.30 2.05 1.51
C PRO A 97 -20.78 2.82 2.77
N PRO A 98 -22.10 2.91 2.99
CA PRO A 98 -22.64 3.52 4.19
C PRO A 98 -22.06 2.85 5.44
N ALA A 99 -21.80 3.65 6.48
CA ALA A 99 -21.38 3.10 7.76
C ALA A 99 -22.50 2.19 8.28
N SER A 100 -22.13 0.98 8.70
CA SER A 100 -23.05 0.02 9.31
C SER A 100 -23.45 0.45 10.71
#